data_AF-A0A8T2WPC5-F1
#
_entry.id   AF-A0A8T2WPC5-F1
#
_cell.length_a   1.000
_cell.length_b   1.000
_cell.length_c   1.000
_cell.angle_alpha   90.00
_cell.angle_beta   90.00
_cell.angle_gamma   90.00
#
_symmetry.space_group_name_H-M   'P 1'
#
loop_
_entity.id
_entity.type
_entity.pdbx_description
1 polymer ?
#
loop_
_entity_poly.entity_id
_entity_poly.type
_entity_poly.pdbx_seq_one_letter_code
_entity_poly.pdbx_strand_id
1 'polypeptide(L)'
;MTTGWDTDQFMTDISEATMVMLSVIRNGGLAPGGFNFDAKLRRESTEVEDIFLARISGMDTLARGLRSAAKLIQDGSLAELVRKRYQSFDTEIGAQVEAGKGDFETLEKLVMKWGEPKVPSAKQELAGMIFQSAL
;
A
#
# COMPACT_ATOMS: atom_id res chain seq x y z
N MET A 1 9.25 4.59 18.56
CA MET A 1 9.94 5.83 18.95
C MET A 1 10.66 6.32 17.71
N THR A 2 10.19 7.40 17.08
CA THR A 2 10.77 7.89 15.81
C THR A 2 11.84 8.93 16.12
N THR A 3 13.06 8.70 15.65
CA THR A 3 14.15 9.68 15.63
C THR A 3 13.97 10.60 14.42
N GLY A 4 14.18 11.92 14.58
CA GLY A 4 13.94 12.92 13.54
C GLY A 4 15.09 13.11 12.53
N TRP A 5 16.03 12.17 12.47
CA TRP A 5 17.18 12.20 11.56
C TRP A 5 17.41 10.80 10.98
N ASP A 6 18.15 10.74 9.88
CA ASP A 6 18.40 9.48 9.18
C ASP A 6 19.36 8.58 9.97
N THR A 7 18.97 7.32 10.07
CA THR A 7 19.71 6.31 10.83
C THR A 7 20.29 5.21 9.95
N ASP A 8 19.92 5.16 8.65
CA ASP A 8 20.34 4.16 7.66
C ASP A 8 20.24 2.72 8.19
N GLN A 9 19.10 2.37 8.79
CA GLN A 9 18.91 1.04 9.38
C GLN A 9 18.50 0.02 8.33
N PHE A 10 18.91 -1.23 8.52
CA PHE A 10 18.32 -2.33 7.77
C PHE A 10 16.82 -2.44 8.09
N MET A 11 16.02 -2.68 7.04
CA MET A 11 14.59 -2.89 7.18
C MET A 11 14.30 -4.19 7.91
N THR A 12 13.64 -4.11 9.06
CA THR A 12 13.29 -5.29 9.87
C THR A 12 11.78 -5.42 10.10
N ASP A 13 10.97 -4.42 9.74
CA ASP A 13 9.52 -4.46 9.84
C ASP A 13 8.90 -5.14 8.60
N ILE A 14 8.28 -6.30 8.83
CA ILE A 14 7.61 -7.09 7.78
C ILE A 14 6.36 -6.38 7.25
N SER A 15 5.66 -5.61 8.10
CA SER A 15 4.48 -4.85 7.70
C SER A 15 4.86 -3.76 6.70
N GLU A 16 5.92 -3.03 6.98
CA GLU A 16 6.46 -2.01 6.08
C GLU A 16 6.96 -2.64 4.78
N ALA A 17 7.73 -3.72 4.87
CA ALA A 17 8.20 -4.46 3.70
C ALA A 17 7.04 -4.96 2.82
N THR A 18 5.94 -5.43 3.43
CA THR A 18 4.74 -5.86 2.70
C THR A 18 4.11 -4.69 1.93
N MET A 19 4.00 -3.51 2.55
CA MET A 19 3.47 -2.31 1.89
C MET A 19 4.35 -1.84 0.74
N VAL A 20 5.68 -1.87 0.92
CA VAL A 20 6.64 -1.56 -0.17
C VAL A 20 6.46 -2.53 -1.33
N MET A 21 6.39 -3.84 -1.03
CA MET A 21 6.26 -4.88 -2.05
C MET A 21 4.92 -4.84 -2.79
N LEU A 22 3.83 -4.46 -2.13
CA LEU A 22 2.54 -4.20 -2.79
C LEU A 22 2.68 -3.14 -3.88
N SER A 23 3.38 -2.04 -3.61
CA SER A 23 3.65 -0.99 -4.60
C SER A 23 4.51 -1.49 -5.75
N VAL A 24 5.56 -2.27 -5.45
CA VAL A 24 6.44 -2.86 -6.46
C VAL A 24 5.70 -3.79 -7.41
N ILE A 25 4.89 -4.71 -6.88
CA ILE A 25 4.13 -5.65 -7.71
C ILE A 25 3.13 -4.88 -8.59
N ARG A 26 2.43 -3.89 -8.03
CA ARG A 26 1.47 -3.05 -8.78
C ARG A 26 2.13 -2.23 -9.89
N ASN A 27 3.39 -1.84 -9.72
CA ASN A 27 4.17 -1.14 -10.74
C ASN A 27 4.73 -2.06 -11.84
N GLY A 28 4.45 -3.37 -11.79
CA GLY A 28 4.98 -4.33 -12.76
C GLY A 28 6.41 -4.80 -12.46
N GLY A 29 6.88 -4.62 -11.23
CA GLY A 29 8.20 -5.05 -10.78
C GLY A 29 9.23 -3.91 -10.66
N LEU A 30 10.51 -4.28 -10.63
CA LEU A 30 11.63 -3.37 -10.32
C LEU A 30 12.53 -3.06 -11.53
N ALA A 31 12.31 -3.69 -12.68
CA ALA A 31 13.21 -3.56 -13.81
C ALA A 31 13.36 -2.09 -14.27
N PRO A 32 14.59 -1.63 -14.59
CA PRO A 32 15.86 -2.37 -14.61
C PRO A 32 16.62 -2.39 -13.27
N GLY A 33 16.08 -1.78 -12.22
CA GLY A 33 16.72 -1.66 -10.90
C GLY A 33 16.47 -2.84 -9.97
N GLY A 34 16.68 -2.59 -8.68
CA GLY A 34 16.49 -3.55 -7.60
C GLY A 34 16.54 -2.89 -6.23
N PHE A 35 16.50 -3.69 -5.17
CA PHE A 35 16.66 -3.18 -3.81
C PHE A 35 18.14 -3.01 -3.49
N ASN A 36 18.57 -1.75 -3.32
CA ASN A 36 19.88 -1.41 -2.78
C ASN A 36 19.79 -1.32 -1.25
N PHE A 37 20.64 -2.05 -0.53
CA PHE A 37 20.76 -1.90 0.92
C PHE A 37 21.71 -0.74 1.24
N ASP A 38 21.19 0.48 1.07
CA ASP A 38 21.84 1.70 1.56
C ASP A 38 21.59 1.83 3.08
N ALA A 39 22.20 0.90 3.82
CA ALA A 39 22.01 0.72 5.24
C ALA A 39 23.34 0.37 5.90
N LYS A 40 23.48 0.73 7.17
CA LYS A 40 24.67 0.51 8.00
C LYS A 40 24.36 -0.22 9.28
N LEU A 41 25.39 -0.86 9.83
CA LEU A 41 25.32 -1.46 11.15
C LEU A 41 25.09 -0.40 12.23
N ARG A 42 24.60 -0.85 13.38
CA ARG A 42 24.61 -0.01 14.57
C ARG A 42 26.05 0.24 15.00
N ARG A 43 26.27 1.40 15.62
CA ARG A 43 27.58 1.77 16.16
C ARG A 43 28.14 0.71 17.12
N GLU A 44 27.28 0.07 17.89
CA GLU A 44 27.63 -0.95 18.88
C GLU A 44 27.75 -2.37 18.29
N SER A 45 27.39 -2.56 17.00
CA SER A 45 27.57 -3.82 16.26
C SER A 45 28.94 -3.80 15.58
N THR A 46 29.96 -4.24 16.31
CA THR A 46 31.37 -4.07 15.93
C THR A 46 32.00 -5.32 15.33
N GLU A 47 31.32 -6.46 15.37
CA GLU A 47 31.88 -7.71 14.90
C GLU A 47 31.67 -7.89 13.39
N VAL A 48 32.60 -8.57 12.73
CA VAL A 48 32.51 -8.78 11.27
C VAL A 48 31.27 -9.60 10.90
N GLU A 49 30.81 -10.50 11.77
CA GLU A 49 29.59 -11.29 11.57
C GLU A 49 28.31 -10.43 11.51
N ASP A 50 28.28 -9.28 12.20
CA ASP A 50 27.12 -8.38 12.19
C ASP A 50 26.80 -7.87 10.78
N ILE A 51 27.83 -7.70 9.93
CA ILE A 51 27.72 -7.31 8.52
C ILE A 51 26.83 -8.29 7.75
N PHE A 52 26.95 -9.58 8.05
CA PHE A 52 26.18 -10.65 7.43
C PHE A 52 24.79 -10.75 8.06
N LEU A 53 24.71 -10.76 9.39
CA LEU A 53 23.45 -10.86 10.13
C LEU A 53 22.47 -9.73 9.72
N ALA A 54 22.95 -8.50 9.60
CA ALA A 54 22.12 -7.36 9.22
C ALA A 54 21.59 -7.47 7.78
N ARG A 55 22.42 -7.90 6.83
CA ARG A 55 22.01 -8.13 5.43
C ARG A 55 21.00 -9.27 5.33
N ILE A 56 21.26 -10.40 6.02
CA ILE A 56 20.33 -11.53 6.08
C ILE A 56 18.98 -11.06 6.62
N SER A 57 18.98 -10.27 7.69
CA SER A 57 17.74 -9.72 8.26
C SER A 57 16.99 -8.86 7.25
N GLY A 58 17.66 -7.92 6.57
CA GLY A 58 17.02 -7.07 5.57
C GLY A 58 16.47 -7.86 4.38
N MET A 59 17.23 -8.83 3.89
CA MET A 59 16.83 -9.71 2.79
C MET A 59 15.63 -10.59 3.16
N ASP A 60 15.64 -11.22 4.35
CA ASP A 60 14.54 -12.08 4.80
C ASP A 60 13.26 -11.27 5.05
N THR A 61 13.38 -10.07 5.62
CA THR A 61 12.23 -9.17 5.81
C THR A 61 11.59 -8.76 4.48
N LEU A 62 12.39 -8.36 3.48
CA LEU A 62 11.89 -8.04 2.14
C LEU A 62 11.27 -9.28 1.47
N ALA A 63 11.90 -10.45 1.57
CA ALA A 63 11.39 -11.69 1.01
C ALA A 63 10.04 -12.10 1.63
N ARG A 64 9.90 -11.97 2.95
CA ARG A 64 8.63 -12.20 3.66
C ARG A 64 7.58 -11.20 3.20
N GLY A 65 7.92 -9.91 3.16
CA GLY A 65 7.02 -8.85 2.68
C GLY A 65 6.52 -9.11 1.26
N LEU A 66 7.38 -9.62 0.37
CA LEU A 66 7.01 -9.99 -1.00
C LEU A 66 5.97 -11.13 -1.03
N ARG A 67 6.17 -12.16 -0.19
CA ARG A 67 5.24 -13.29 -0.09
C ARG A 67 3.88 -12.86 0.47
N SER A 68 3.89 -12.04 1.52
CA SER A 68 2.67 -11.49 2.13
C SER A 68 1.92 -10.58 1.16
N ALA A 69 2.64 -9.72 0.42
CA ALA A 69 2.07 -8.87 -0.61
C ALA A 69 1.43 -9.68 -1.76
N ALA A 70 2.12 -10.73 -2.22
CA ALA A 70 1.58 -11.63 -3.23
C ALA A 70 0.30 -12.33 -2.74
N LYS A 71 0.28 -12.81 -1.49
CA LYS A 71 -0.91 -13.39 -0.86
C LYS A 71 -2.08 -12.41 -0.82
N LEU A 72 -1.85 -11.16 -0.40
CA LEU A 72 -2.88 -10.11 -0.38
C LEU A 72 -3.47 -9.80 -1.75
N ILE A 73 -2.62 -9.75 -2.77
CA ILE A 73 -3.05 -9.50 -4.15
C ILE A 73 -3.87 -10.67 -4.70
N GLN A 74 -3.44 -11.90 -4.44
CA GLN A 74 -4.14 -13.11 -4.86
C GLN A 74 -5.49 -13.28 -4.16
N ASP A 75 -5.56 -12.98 -2.87
CA ASP A 75 -6.80 -13.01 -2.09
C ASP A 75 -7.80 -11.95 -2.58
N GLY A 76 -7.33 -10.77 -2.95
CA GLY A 76 -8.15 -9.72 -3.56
C GLY A 76 -9.10 -9.00 -2.60
N SER A 77 -9.21 -9.39 -1.32
CA SER A 77 -10.14 -8.76 -0.38
C SER A 77 -9.89 -7.26 -0.18
N LEU A 78 -8.63 -6.83 -0.15
CA LEU A 78 -8.30 -5.39 -0.09
C LEU A 78 -8.69 -4.65 -1.38
N ALA A 79 -8.48 -5.26 -2.54
CA ALA A 79 -8.88 -4.68 -3.81
C ALA A 79 -10.42 -4.54 -3.89
N GLU A 80 -11.14 -5.53 -3.37
CA GLU A 80 -12.60 -5.51 -3.31
C GLU A 80 -13.14 -4.40 -2.39
N LEU A 81 -12.49 -4.14 -1.25
CA LEU A 81 -12.85 -3.01 -0.40
C LEU A 81 -12.71 -1.67 -1.13
N VAL A 82 -11.62 -1.50 -1.89
CA VAL A 82 -11.41 -0.30 -2.72
C VAL A 82 -12.47 -0.20 -3.81
N ARG A 83 -12.72 -1.29 -4.56
CA ARG A 83 -13.75 -1.33 -5.61
C ARG A 83 -15.13 -0.92 -5.07
N LYS A 84 -15.56 -1.52 -3.95
CA LYS A 84 -16.83 -1.18 -3.29
C LYS A 84 -16.91 0.29 -2.87
N ARG A 85 -15.79 0.88 -2.45
CA ARG A 85 -15.73 2.30 -2.06
C ARG A 85 -15.96 3.23 -3.24
N TYR A 86 -15.44 2.88 -4.42
CA TYR A 86 -15.51 3.72 -5.62
C TYR A 86 -16.57 3.27 -6.64
N GLN A 87 -17.40 2.27 -6.32
CA GLN A 87 -18.43 1.73 -7.22
C GLN A 87 -19.43 2.75 -7.78
N SER A 88 -19.58 3.92 -7.15
CA SER A 88 -20.43 5.00 -7.69
C SER A 88 -19.89 5.57 -8.99
N PHE A 89 -18.58 5.47 -9.21
CA PHE A 89 -17.94 5.90 -10.45
C PHE A 89 -18.20 4.93 -11.61
N ASP A 90 -18.53 3.67 -11.32
CA ASP A 90 -18.95 2.68 -12.32
C ASP A 90 -20.41 2.88 -12.79
N THR A 91 -21.12 3.90 -12.29
CA THR A 91 -22.48 4.26 -12.74
C THR A 91 -22.45 5.16 -13.97
N GLU A 92 -23.57 5.31 -14.67
CA GLU A 92 -23.64 6.14 -15.88
C GLU A 92 -23.12 7.58 -15.65
N ILE A 93 -23.56 8.23 -14.58
CA ILE A 93 -23.09 9.58 -14.23
C ILE A 93 -21.63 9.58 -13.75
N GLY A 94 -21.23 8.58 -12.96
CA GLY A 94 -19.87 8.42 -12.48
C GLY A 94 -18.88 8.32 -13.63
N ALA A 95 -19.20 7.47 -14.61
CA ALA A 95 -18.39 7.26 -15.81
C ALA A 95 -18.35 8.51 -16.70
N GLN A 96 -19.44 9.29 -16.78
CA GLN A 96 -19.44 10.59 -17.48
C GLN A 96 -18.50 11.59 -16.80
N VAL A 97 -18.48 11.62 -15.46
CA VAL A 97 -17.57 12.46 -14.68
C VAL A 97 -16.12 12.04 -14.89
N GLU A 98 -15.80 10.74 -14.79
CA GLU A 98 -14.45 10.23 -15.04
C GLU A 98 -13.96 10.48 -16.46
N ALA A 99 -14.86 10.41 -17.45
CA ALA A 99 -14.56 10.69 -18.84
C ALA A 99 -14.43 12.20 -19.16
N GLY A 100 -14.61 13.09 -18.17
CA GLY A 100 -14.58 14.54 -18.38
C GLY A 100 -15.74 15.09 -19.20
N LYS A 101 -16.85 14.34 -19.28
CA LYS A 101 -18.05 14.70 -20.06
C LYS A 101 -19.16 15.33 -19.20
N GLY A 102 -18.97 15.38 -17.88
CA GLY A 102 -19.90 16.06 -16.98
C GLY A 102 -19.71 17.58 -17.05
N ASP A 103 -20.81 18.31 -17.29
CA ASP A 103 -20.84 19.77 -17.16
C ASP A 103 -21.51 20.20 -15.84
N PHE A 104 -21.21 21.42 -15.38
CA PHE A 104 -21.75 21.93 -14.12
C PHE A 104 -23.27 22.08 -14.13
N GLU A 105 -23.86 22.45 -15.27
CA GLU A 105 -25.31 22.63 -15.38
C GLU A 105 -26.07 21.31 -15.18
N THR A 106 -25.56 20.22 -15.74
CA THR A 106 -26.13 18.88 -15.63
C THR A 106 -25.94 18.33 -14.22
N LEU A 107 -24.74 18.49 -13.64
CA LEU A 107 -24.45 18.06 -12.27
C LEU A 107 -25.28 18.83 -11.23
N GLU A 108 -25.44 20.14 -11.38
CA GLU A 108 -26.29 20.96 -10.51
C GLU A 108 -27.74 20.46 -10.52
N LYS A 109 -28.32 20.22 -11.70
CA LYS A 109 -29.68 19.68 -11.84
C LYS A 109 -29.85 18.30 -11.17
N LEU A 110 -28.81 17.48 -11.18
CA LEU A 110 -28.82 16.15 -10.54
C LEU A 110 -28.73 16.26 -9.02
N VAL A 111 -27.81 17.08 -8.49
CA VAL A 111 -27.64 17.30 -7.05
C VAL A 111 -28.93 17.85 -6.43
N MET A 112 -29.60 18.78 -7.11
CA MET A 112 -30.89 19.32 -6.66
C MET A 112 -32.00 18.26 -6.55
N LYS A 113 -31.89 17.14 -7.27
CA LYS A 113 -32.84 16.01 -7.19
C LYS A 113 -32.44 14.95 -6.16
N TRP A 114 -31.14 14.77 -5.90
CA TRP A 114 -30.62 13.68 -5.06
C TRP A 114 -30.58 13.99 -3.56
N GLY A 115 -30.58 15.27 -3.18
CA GLY A 115 -30.52 15.67 -1.77
C GLY A 115 -29.18 15.33 -1.11
N GLU A 116 -29.18 15.10 0.20
CA GLU A 116 -27.96 14.91 0.98
C GLU A 116 -27.21 13.62 0.61
N PRO A 117 -25.90 13.67 0.29
CA PRO A 117 -25.13 12.50 -0.05
C PRO A 117 -24.93 11.56 1.15
N LYS A 118 -25.02 10.25 0.92
CA LYS A 118 -24.67 9.23 1.91
C LYS A 118 -23.20 8.88 1.78
N VAL A 119 -22.41 9.15 2.82
CA VAL A 119 -20.98 8.79 2.86
C VAL A 119 -20.81 7.38 3.44
N PRO A 120 -20.29 6.41 2.67
CA PRO A 120 -20.07 5.05 3.18
C PRO A 120 -18.86 5.00 4.14
N SER A 121 -18.95 4.12 5.14
CA SER A 121 -17.84 3.84 6.07
C SER A 121 -16.60 3.34 5.32
N ALA A 122 -15.42 3.81 5.72
CA ALA A 122 -14.14 3.43 5.11
C ALA A 122 -13.65 2.02 5.52
N LYS A 123 -14.22 1.43 6.59
CA LYS A 123 -13.85 0.09 7.08
C LYS A 123 -12.34 -0.07 7.33
N GLN A 124 -11.70 0.95 7.90
CA GLN A 124 -10.26 0.98 8.11
C GLN A 124 -9.76 -0.17 9.01
N GLU A 125 -10.51 -0.49 10.06
CA GLU A 125 -10.17 -1.56 10.99
C GLU A 125 -10.25 -2.93 10.30
N LEU A 126 -11.26 -3.14 9.45
CA LEU A 126 -11.38 -4.37 8.64
C LEU A 126 -10.23 -4.48 7.64
N ALA A 127 -9.86 -3.39 6.97
CA ALA A 127 -8.70 -3.37 6.07
C ALA A 127 -7.41 -3.70 6.83
N GLY A 128 -7.24 -3.18 8.05
CA GLY A 128 -6.15 -3.52 8.95
C GLY A 128 -6.11 -5.00 9.34
N MET A 129 -7.26 -5.58 9.69
CA MET A 129 -7.37 -7.01 10.01
C MET A 129 -6.99 -7.90 8.82
N ILE A 130 -7.50 -7.58 7.62
CA ILE A 130 -7.15 -8.31 6.38
C ILE A 130 -5.66 -8.23 6.13
N PHE A 131 -5.07 -7.03 6.21
CA PHE A 131 -3.64 -6.83 6.03
C PHE A 131 -2.82 -7.66 7.02
N GLN A 132 -3.13 -7.58 8.32
CA GLN A 132 -2.44 -8.32 9.37
C GLN A 132 -2.54 -9.84 9.20
N SER A 133 -3.67 -10.36 8.73
CA SER A 133 -3.86 -11.80 8.48
C SER A 133 -2.97 -12.37 7.37
N ALA A 134 -2.40 -11.50 6.54
CA ALA A 134 -1.54 -11.89 5.44
C ALA A 134 -0.04 -11.74 5.71
N LEU A 135 0.32 -11.02 6.79
CA LEU A 135 1.69 -10.97 7.31
C LEU A 135 2.13 -12.38 7.74
#